data_AF-A0A9D1ULT8-F1
#
_entry.id   AF-A0A9D1ULT8-F1
#
_cell.length_a   1.000
_cell.length_b   1.000
_cell.length_c   1.000
_cell.angle_alpha   90.00
_cell.angle_beta   90.00
_cell.angle_gamma   90.00
#
_symmetry.space_group_name_H-M   'P 1'
#
loop_
_entity.id
_entity.type
_entity.pdbx_description
1 polymer ?
#
loop_
_entity_poly.entity_id
_entity_poly.type
_entity_poly.pdbx_seq_one_letter_code
_entity_poly.pdbx_strand_id
1 'polypeptide(L)'
;MVALAEPSINTILARDKEFGWTSNFDGFHATRRPDDIPLHYIKSMKRRTGYISRDEVTKSPELIDTWKLLVPGVGSGREREKTGVDIVLGPSLIASAPSVCTQSFLFFHADTEEEIQSIRSYYSTKFFRFLVSLRKMTQHATHSTYQWAPIQAWDREWTDADLYEKYGLTDDEINFIESRIRPMELNNE
;
A
#
# COMPACT_ATOMS: atom_id res chain seq x y z
N MET A 1 -24.30 1.69 5.35
CA MET A 1 -23.63 0.81 4.38
C MET A 1 -22.16 1.23 4.42
N VAL A 2 -21.20 0.39 4.82
CA VAL A 2 -20.80 -0.88 4.22
C VAL A 2 -20.28 -1.83 5.30
N ALA A 3 -20.77 -3.07 5.33
CA ALA A 3 -20.02 -4.24 5.76
C ALA A 3 -20.85 -5.48 5.41
N LEU A 4 -20.42 -6.27 4.42
CA LEU A 4 -20.86 -7.67 4.28
C LEU A 4 -20.11 -8.55 5.29
N ALA A 5 -19.83 -7.99 6.48
CA ALA A 5 -18.99 -8.55 7.54
C ALA A 5 -17.55 -8.93 7.12
N GLU A 6 -17.01 -8.39 6.02
CA GLU A 6 -15.61 -8.63 5.66
C GLU A 6 -14.65 -8.08 6.72
N PRO A 7 -13.55 -8.81 7.04
CA PRO A 7 -12.52 -8.27 7.90
C PRO A 7 -11.82 -7.09 7.22
N SER A 8 -11.18 -6.25 8.02
CA SER A 8 -10.38 -5.15 7.50
C SER A 8 -9.17 -5.67 6.71
N ILE A 9 -8.79 -4.94 5.66
CA ILE A 9 -7.53 -5.13 4.91
C ILE A 9 -6.29 -5.05 5.83
N ASN A 10 -6.44 -4.50 7.03
CA ASN A 10 -5.40 -4.47 8.06
C ASN A 10 -4.85 -5.86 8.44
N THR A 11 -5.57 -6.93 8.12
CA THR A 11 -5.12 -8.31 8.30
C THR A 11 -3.93 -8.68 7.42
N ILE A 12 -3.76 -8.01 6.28
CA ILE A 12 -2.64 -8.20 5.33
C ILE A 12 -1.73 -6.97 5.22
N LEU A 13 -1.96 -5.94 6.06
CA LEU A 13 -1.14 -4.73 6.12
C LEU A 13 -0.11 -4.88 7.25
N ALA A 14 1.16 -4.91 6.86
CA ALA A 14 2.27 -4.88 7.80
C ALA A 14 2.23 -3.63 8.67
N ARG A 15 2.68 -3.77 9.92
CA ARG A 15 2.79 -2.64 10.86
C ARG A 15 4.06 -1.85 10.58
N ASP A 16 4.15 -0.69 11.22
CA ASP A 16 5.30 0.18 11.08
C ASP A 16 6.58 -0.51 11.59
N LYS A 17 7.69 -0.32 10.87
CA LYS A 17 9.00 -0.96 11.10
C LYS A 17 8.94 -2.50 11.10
N GLU A 18 8.20 -3.11 10.19
CA GLU A 18 8.01 -4.58 10.19
C GLU A 18 9.33 -5.36 10.17
N PHE A 19 10.32 -4.93 9.37
CA PHE A 19 11.65 -5.55 9.32
C PHE A 19 12.70 -4.92 10.27
N GLY A 20 12.31 -3.97 11.12
CA GLY A 20 13.17 -3.41 12.18
C GLY A 20 14.05 -2.21 11.79
N TRP A 21 14.15 -1.85 10.50
CA TRP A 21 15.00 -0.73 10.06
C TRP A 21 14.26 0.59 9.92
N THR A 22 14.87 1.67 10.41
CA THR A 22 14.39 3.06 10.25
C THR A 22 14.71 3.63 8.87
N SER A 23 14.05 4.72 8.48
CA SER A 23 14.22 5.34 7.15
C SER A 23 15.64 5.87 6.86
N ASN A 24 16.46 6.09 7.89
CA ASN A 24 17.85 6.54 7.77
C ASN A 24 18.87 5.40 7.80
N PHE A 25 18.43 4.13 7.82
CA PHE A 25 19.31 2.98 7.82
C PHE A 25 20.24 2.99 6.59
N ASP A 26 21.53 2.73 6.80
CA ASP A 26 22.59 2.74 5.79
C ASP A 26 23.49 1.50 5.82
N GLY A 27 23.19 0.52 6.68
CA GLY A 27 23.92 -0.76 6.81
C GLY A 27 23.66 -1.76 5.67
N PHE A 28 23.18 -1.31 4.51
CA PHE A 28 22.92 -2.15 3.35
C PHE A 28 24.06 -2.07 2.33
N HIS A 29 24.15 -3.08 1.48
CA HIS A 29 25.06 -3.13 0.35
C HIS A 29 24.47 -2.43 -0.89
N ALA A 30 25.27 -1.64 -1.58
CA ALA A 30 24.87 -1.03 -2.86
C ALA A 30 24.85 -2.05 -4.01
N THR A 31 25.66 -3.10 -3.91
CA THR A 31 25.74 -4.21 -4.86
C THR A 31 25.41 -5.51 -4.16
N ARG A 32 24.68 -6.39 -4.84
CA ARG A 32 24.24 -7.67 -4.30
C ARG A 32 25.43 -8.59 -4.01
N ARG A 33 25.46 -9.17 -2.82
CA ARG A 33 26.38 -10.27 -2.42
C ARG A 33 25.65 -11.62 -2.44
N PRO A 34 26.38 -12.75 -2.31
CA PRO A 34 25.75 -14.03 -2.00
C PRO A 34 24.83 -13.90 -0.77
N ASP A 35 23.68 -14.57 -0.81
CA ASP A 35 22.66 -14.59 0.26
C ASP A 35 21.96 -13.26 0.55
N ASP A 36 22.30 -12.20 -0.17
CA ASP A 36 21.60 -10.93 -0.06
C ASP A 36 20.21 -11.01 -0.72
N ILE A 37 19.26 -10.36 -0.03
CA ILE A 37 17.92 -10.05 -0.52
C ILE A 37 17.78 -8.54 -0.80
N PRO A 38 16.91 -8.14 -1.75
CA PRO A 38 16.59 -6.73 -1.99
C PRO A 38 16.03 -6.03 -0.74
N LEU A 39 16.56 -4.83 -0.46
CA LEU A 39 16.05 -3.89 0.54
C LEU A 39 15.52 -2.63 -0.15
N HIS A 40 14.22 -2.38 -0.05
CA HIS A 40 13.57 -1.18 -0.60
C HIS A 40 13.56 -0.04 0.42
N TYR A 41 14.01 1.14 0.02
CA TYR A 41 14.06 2.33 0.88
C TYR A 41 13.78 3.61 0.10
N ILE A 42 13.50 4.70 0.82
CA ILE A 42 13.36 6.05 0.23
C ILE A 42 14.54 6.91 0.71
N LYS A 43 15.29 7.49 -0.23
CA LYS A 43 16.35 8.45 0.06
C LYS A 43 16.25 9.64 -0.88
N SER A 44 16.24 10.84 -0.32
CA SER A 44 16.06 12.10 -1.07
C SER A 44 14.81 12.08 -1.96
N MET A 45 13.67 11.65 -1.39
CA MET A 45 12.36 11.54 -2.06
C MET A 45 12.32 10.58 -3.25
N LYS A 46 13.35 9.73 -3.42
CA LYS A 46 13.41 8.72 -4.48
C LYS A 46 13.41 7.32 -3.88
N ARG A 47 12.60 6.44 -4.46
CA ARG A 47 12.63 4.99 -4.19
C ARG A 47 13.95 4.43 -4.68
N ARG A 48 14.56 3.55 -3.90
CA ARG A 48 15.82 2.89 -4.20
C ARG A 48 15.79 1.47 -3.69
N THR A 49 16.66 0.66 -4.28
CA THR A 49 16.89 -0.73 -3.88
C THR A 49 18.36 -0.87 -3.52
N GLY A 50 18.60 -1.40 -2.32
CA GLY A 50 19.89 -1.90 -1.86
C GLY A 50 19.78 -3.39 -1.59
N TYR A 51 20.76 -3.94 -0.89
CA TYR A 51 20.84 -5.36 -0.61
C TYR A 51 21.25 -5.59 0.84
N ILE A 52 20.70 -6.60 1.49
CA ILE A 52 21.05 -6.95 2.87
C ILE A 52 21.09 -8.47 3.01
N SER A 53 21.97 -8.97 3.87
CA SER A 53 22.02 -10.40 4.16
C SER A 53 20.68 -10.83 4.75
N ARG A 54 20.14 -11.95 4.25
CA ARG A 54 18.89 -12.52 4.75
C ARG A 54 18.92 -12.75 6.27
N ASP A 55 20.07 -13.14 6.80
CA ASP A 55 20.25 -13.44 8.23
C ASP A 55 20.23 -12.20 9.13
N GLU A 56 20.39 -11.00 8.57
CA GLU A 56 20.24 -9.75 9.32
C GLU A 56 18.77 -9.41 9.59
N VAL A 57 17.83 -10.04 8.88
CA VAL A 57 16.39 -9.86 9.06
C VAL A 57 15.93 -10.66 10.28
N THR A 58 15.95 -10.04 11.45
CA THR A 58 15.57 -10.70 12.71
C THR A 58 14.09 -10.53 13.06
N LYS A 59 13.40 -9.57 12.44
CA LYS A 59 11.99 -9.26 12.71
C LYS A 59 11.12 -9.59 11.50
N SER A 60 10.03 -10.30 11.78
CA SER A 60 9.05 -10.79 10.79
C SER A 60 9.68 -11.49 9.58
N PRO A 61 10.63 -12.42 9.78
CA PRO A 61 11.34 -13.09 8.69
C PRO A 61 10.42 -13.90 7.77
N GLU A 62 9.25 -14.33 8.27
CA GLU A 62 8.22 -15.00 7.49
C GLU A 62 7.67 -14.13 6.34
N LEU A 63 7.74 -12.80 6.48
CA LEU A 63 7.31 -11.87 5.43
C LEU A 63 8.40 -11.61 4.38
N ILE A 64 9.61 -12.16 4.52
CA ILE A 64 10.66 -12.00 3.49
C ILE A 64 10.19 -12.60 2.17
N ASP A 65 9.63 -13.80 2.21
CA ASP A 65 9.27 -14.61 1.04
C ASP A 65 7.85 -14.35 0.51
N THR A 66 7.22 -13.25 0.92
CA THR A 66 5.92 -12.80 0.38
C THR A 66 6.10 -11.71 -0.66
N TRP A 67 5.16 -11.62 -1.59
CA TRP A 67 5.00 -10.44 -2.44
C TRP A 67 4.56 -9.25 -1.59
N LYS A 68 4.95 -8.05 -2.01
CA LYS A 68 4.66 -6.83 -1.24
C LYS A 68 4.17 -5.71 -2.15
N LEU A 69 3.08 -5.07 -1.75
CA LEU A 69 2.64 -3.80 -2.32
C LEU A 69 3.13 -2.69 -1.39
N LEU A 70 4.29 -2.13 -1.69
CA LEU A 70 4.91 -1.05 -0.94
C LEU A 70 4.15 0.26 -1.15
N VAL A 71 3.74 0.88 -0.05
CA VAL A 71 3.01 2.15 -0.05
C VAL A 71 3.75 3.16 0.84
N PRO A 72 3.92 4.42 0.41
CA PRO A 72 4.66 5.40 1.20
C PRO A 72 3.90 5.71 2.50
N GLY A 73 4.58 5.65 3.65
CA GLY A 73 3.97 5.95 4.95
C GLY A 73 3.55 7.42 5.15
N VAL A 74 4.08 8.31 4.30
CA VAL A 74 3.68 9.72 4.23
C VAL A 74 2.89 9.92 2.95
N GLY A 75 1.60 10.21 3.07
CA GLY A 75 0.79 10.62 1.92
C GLY A 75 1.25 11.98 1.39
N SER A 76 0.98 12.26 0.12
CA SER A 76 1.25 13.55 -0.52
C SER A 76 0.29 14.65 -0.04
N GLY A 77 0.17 14.84 1.27
CA GLY A 77 -0.81 15.71 1.96
C GLY A 77 -0.75 17.21 1.65
N ARG A 78 -0.16 17.59 0.51
CA ARG A 78 -0.03 18.96 0.01
C ARG A 78 -1.13 19.35 -0.99
N GLU A 79 -1.91 18.41 -1.55
CA GLU A 79 -2.86 18.73 -2.65
C GLU A 79 -4.31 19.04 -2.23
N ARG A 80 -4.77 18.55 -1.07
CA ARG A 80 -6.15 18.78 -0.62
C ARG A 80 -6.46 20.27 -0.41
N GLU A 81 -5.49 21.03 0.09
CA GLU A 81 -5.63 22.47 0.37
C GLU A 81 -5.82 23.34 -0.89
N LYS A 82 -5.34 22.89 -2.06
CA LYS A 82 -5.36 23.73 -3.27
C LYS A 82 -6.53 23.45 -4.21
N THR A 83 -7.05 22.22 -4.21
CA THR A 83 -7.98 21.79 -5.28
C THR A 83 -9.29 21.23 -4.77
N GLY A 84 -9.45 21.00 -3.46
CA GLY A 84 -10.63 20.36 -2.89
C GLY A 84 -10.75 18.85 -3.20
N VAL A 85 -9.79 18.30 -3.94
CA VAL A 85 -9.70 16.89 -4.36
C VAL A 85 -8.45 16.27 -3.74
N ASP A 86 -8.58 15.07 -3.15
CA ASP A 86 -7.52 14.48 -2.31
C ASP A 86 -6.66 13.48 -3.10
N ILE A 87 -5.33 13.69 -3.13
CA ILE A 87 -4.40 12.58 -3.37
C ILE A 87 -4.24 11.86 -2.02
N VAL A 88 -5.25 11.03 -1.74
CA VAL A 88 -5.35 10.31 -0.47
C VAL A 88 -4.10 9.45 -0.22
N LEU A 89 -3.61 8.80 -1.26
CA LEU A 89 -2.51 7.86 -1.20
C LEU A 89 -1.55 8.09 -2.37
N GLY A 90 -0.25 7.91 -2.13
CA GLY A 90 0.76 7.97 -3.17
C GLY A 90 0.76 6.69 -4.03
N PRO A 91 1.50 6.70 -5.16
CA PRO A 91 1.64 5.50 -6.00
C PRO A 91 2.16 4.33 -5.17
N SER A 92 1.77 3.10 -5.50
CA SER A 92 2.33 1.89 -4.90
C SER A 92 3.55 1.41 -5.69
N LEU A 93 4.28 0.41 -5.17
CA LEU A 93 5.31 -0.34 -5.88
C LEU A 93 5.16 -1.81 -5.52
N ILE A 94 5.09 -2.70 -6.51
CA ILE A 94 5.18 -4.14 -6.26
C ILE A 94 6.65 -4.50 -6.07
N ALA A 95 6.94 -5.19 -4.98
CA ALA A 95 8.22 -5.82 -4.71
C ALA A 95 8.02 -7.34 -4.69
N SER A 96 8.81 -8.04 -5.49
CA SER A 96 8.80 -9.50 -5.56
C SER A 96 9.39 -10.13 -4.30
N ALA A 97 9.01 -11.38 -4.04
CA ALA A 97 9.68 -12.22 -3.06
C ALA A 97 11.01 -12.75 -3.64
N PRO A 98 12.07 -12.93 -2.82
CA PRO A 98 12.23 -12.42 -1.47
C PRO A 98 12.57 -10.92 -1.47
N SER A 99 12.08 -10.16 -0.48
CA SER A 99 12.45 -8.75 -0.32
C SER A 99 12.10 -8.20 1.06
N VAL A 100 12.74 -7.10 1.44
CA VAL A 100 12.45 -6.34 2.66
C VAL A 100 12.40 -4.85 2.39
N CYS A 101 11.94 -4.06 3.35
CA CYS A 101 11.91 -2.60 3.24
C CYS A 101 12.22 -1.91 4.57
N THR A 102 12.66 -0.65 4.50
CA THR A 102 12.78 0.21 5.68
C THR A 102 11.43 0.82 6.07
N GLN A 103 11.37 1.48 7.22
CA GLN A 103 10.23 2.27 7.72
C GLN A 103 9.69 3.34 6.74
N SER A 104 10.39 3.59 5.63
CA SER A 104 9.89 4.47 4.58
C SER A 104 8.59 3.98 3.93
N PHE A 105 8.29 2.69 4.06
CA PHE A 105 7.12 2.04 3.50
C PHE A 105 6.27 1.37 4.59
N LEU A 106 4.96 1.43 4.39
CA LEU A 106 4.07 0.34 4.80
C LEU A 106 3.91 -0.61 3.61
N PHE A 107 3.41 -1.82 3.84
CA PHE A 107 3.13 -2.72 2.73
C PHE A 107 1.99 -3.68 3.01
N PHE A 108 1.22 -3.97 1.96
CA PHE A 108 0.34 -5.14 1.94
C PHE A 108 1.15 -6.33 1.47
N HIS A 109 0.88 -7.52 1.99
CA HIS A 109 1.55 -8.75 1.57
C HIS A 109 0.58 -9.79 1.02
N ALA A 110 1.08 -10.63 0.12
CA ALA A 110 0.38 -11.76 -0.45
C ALA A 110 1.36 -12.87 -0.84
N ASP A 111 0.84 -14.07 -1.08
CA ASP A 111 1.68 -15.24 -1.34
C ASP A 111 2.06 -15.33 -2.82
N THR A 112 1.20 -14.81 -3.72
CA THR A 112 1.45 -14.85 -5.17
C THR A 112 1.49 -13.48 -5.85
N GLU A 113 2.01 -13.47 -7.08
CA GLU A 113 2.05 -12.28 -7.92
C GLU A 113 0.63 -11.82 -8.30
N GLU A 114 -0.25 -12.77 -8.62
CA GLU A 114 -1.63 -12.51 -9.01
C GLU A 114 -2.41 -11.86 -7.86
N GLU A 115 -2.22 -12.35 -6.64
CA GLU A 115 -2.86 -11.77 -5.45
C GLU A 115 -2.37 -10.34 -5.20
N ILE A 116 -1.06 -10.07 -5.30
CA ILE A 116 -0.55 -8.72 -5.06
C ILE A 116 -0.95 -7.74 -6.16
N GLN A 117 -1.11 -8.22 -7.40
CA GLN A 117 -1.68 -7.45 -8.51
C GLN A 117 -3.17 -7.16 -8.27
N SER A 118 -3.93 -8.13 -7.78
CA SER A 118 -5.33 -7.92 -7.36
C SER A 118 -5.44 -6.87 -6.25
N ILE A 119 -4.61 -6.96 -5.21
CA ILE A 119 -4.55 -5.95 -4.14
C ILE A 119 -4.17 -4.58 -4.70
N ARG A 120 -3.23 -4.51 -5.65
CA ARG A 120 -2.84 -3.25 -6.31
C ARG A 120 -3.99 -2.60 -7.05
N SER A 121 -4.77 -3.39 -7.81
CA SER A 121 -5.96 -2.89 -8.53
C SER A 121 -7.00 -2.34 -7.56
N TYR A 122 -7.27 -3.06 -6.45
CA TYR A 122 -8.15 -2.59 -5.39
C TYR A 122 -7.65 -1.29 -4.76
N TYR A 123 -6.36 -1.20 -4.44
CA TYR A 123 -5.73 -0.01 -3.86
C TYR A 123 -5.85 1.23 -4.75
N SER A 124 -5.83 1.07 -6.08
CA SER A 124 -5.96 2.19 -7.03
C SER A 124 -7.38 2.74 -7.16
N THR A 125 -8.40 1.97 -6.78
CA THR A 125 -9.81 2.37 -6.91
C THR A 125 -10.12 3.63 -6.10
N LYS A 126 -11.02 4.45 -6.63
CA LYS A 126 -11.57 5.60 -5.90
C LYS A 126 -12.35 5.15 -4.69
N PHE A 127 -13.06 4.01 -4.76
CA PHE A 127 -13.74 3.40 -3.62
C PHE A 127 -12.79 3.18 -2.43
N PHE A 128 -11.68 2.44 -2.63
CA PHE A 128 -10.73 2.16 -1.56
C PHE A 128 -10.15 3.45 -0.97
N ARG A 129 -9.72 4.35 -1.85
CA ARG A 129 -9.11 5.61 -1.45
C ARG A 129 -10.11 6.54 -0.77
N PHE A 130 -11.37 6.49 -1.14
CA PHE A 130 -12.44 7.21 -0.44
C PHE A 130 -12.57 6.72 1.00
N LEU A 131 -12.66 5.40 1.23
CA LEU A 131 -12.72 4.82 2.58
C LEU A 131 -11.52 5.22 3.44
N VAL A 132 -10.32 5.21 2.86
CA VAL A 132 -9.10 5.65 3.53
C VAL A 132 -9.15 7.17 3.82
N SER A 133 -9.69 7.98 2.91
CA SER A 133 -9.80 9.44 3.08
C SER A 133 -10.68 9.83 4.26
N LEU A 134 -11.72 9.04 4.55
CA LEU A 134 -12.64 9.28 5.68
C LEU A 134 -11.93 9.17 7.03
N ARG A 135 -10.84 8.37 7.11
CA ARG A 135 -10.05 8.19 8.34
C ARG A 135 -8.76 8.98 8.38
N LYS A 136 -8.33 9.55 7.26
CA LYS A 136 -7.07 10.28 7.15
C LYS A 136 -7.19 11.64 7.84
N MET A 137 -6.99 11.66 9.16
CA MET A 137 -6.97 12.90 9.96
C MET A 137 -5.65 13.67 9.84
N THR A 138 -4.54 12.97 9.58
CA THR A 138 -3.18 13.56 9.47
C THR A 138 -2.50 13.14 8.17
N GLN A 139 -1.37 13.76 7.81
CA GLN A 139 -0.62 13.42 6.58
C GLN A 139 -0.03 12.00 6.60
N HIS A 140 0.10 11.40 7.77
CA HIS A 140 0.61 10.04 7.94
C HIS A 140 -0.50 9.02 7.74
N ALA A 141 -0.37 8.20 6.70
CA ALA A 141 -1.26 7.06 6.48
C ALA A 141 -0.72 5.90 7.33
N THR A 142 -1.24 5.75 8.54
CA THR A 142 -0.86 4.68 9.48
C THR A 142 -1.77 3.46 9.31
N HIS A 143 -1.47 2.36 10.00
CA HIS A 143 -2.32 1.15 10.01
C HIS A 143 -3.79 1.45 10.33
N SER A 144 -4.06 2.41 11.22
CA SER A 144 -5.43 2.85 11.55
C SER A 144 -6.19 3.54 10.41
N THR A 145 -5.46 4.13 9.45
CA THR A 145 -6.04 4.84 8.29
C THR A 145 -6.74 3.87 7.33
N TYR A 146 -6.33 2.60 7.32
CA TYR A 146 -6.87 1.55 6.44
C TYR A 146 -7.96 0.69 7.12
N GLN A 147 -8.27 0.95 8.39
CA GLN A 147 -9.16 0.09 9.18
C GLN A 147 -10.57 -0.10 8.58
N TRP A 148 -11.08 0.88 7.84
CA TRP A 148 -12.41 0.81 7.23
C TRP A 148 -12.42 0.20 5.83
N ALA A 149 -11.27 -0.09 5.24
CA ALA A 149 -11.20 -0.77 3.96
C ALA A 149 -11.42 -2.29 4.17
N PRO A 150 -12.46 -2.89 3.56
CA PRO A 150 -12.72 -4.32 3.65
C PRO A 150 -11.74 -5.14 2.79
N ILE A 151 -11.40 -6.34 3.25
CA ILE A 151 -10.68 -7.32 2.43
C ILE A 151 -11.53 -7.73 1.23
N GLN A 152 -10.91 -7.99 0.08
CA GLN A 152 -11.58 -8.56 -1.08
C GLN A 152 -11.04 -9.97 -1.37
N ALA A 153 -11.67 -10.65 -2.32
CA ALA A 153 -11.02 -11.80 -2.95
C ALA A 153 -9.86 -11.30 -3.82
N TRP A 154 -8.70 -11.95 -3.71
CA TRP A 154 -7.50 -11.59 -4.46
C TRP A 154 -7.35 -12.42 -5.73
N ASP A 155 -8.47 -12.63 -6.43
CA ASP A 155 -8.61 -13.56 -7.57
C ASP A 155 -8.84 -12.84 -8.92
N ARG A 156 -8.90 -11.50 -8.92
CA ARG A 156 -9.25 -10.69 -10.08
C ARG A 156 -8.71 -9.27 -10.00
N GLU A 157 -8.78 -8.56 -11.12
CA GLU A 157 -8.64 -7.11 -11.12
C GLU A 157 -9.92 -6.46 -10.59
N TRP A 158 -9.80 -5.57 -9.60
CA TRP A 158 -10.90 -4.81 -9.03
C TRP A 158 -11.00 -3.44 -9.69
N THR A 159 -12.19 -3.11 -10.19
CA THR A 159 -12.52 -1.78 -10.70
C THR A 159 -13.45 -1.04 -9.75
N ASP A 160 -13.57 0.28 -9.91
CA ASP A 160 -14.55 1.08 -9.18
C ASP A 160 -15.99 0.59 -9.44
N ALA A 161 -16.30 0.17 -10.68
CA ALA A 161 -17.62 -0.36 -11.04
C ALA A 161 -17.97 -1.65 -10.28
N ASP A 162 -17.02 -2.60 -10.20
CA ASP A 162 -17.22 -3.85 -9.46
C ASP A 162 -17.52 -3.58 -7.97
N LEU A 163 -16.83 -2.60 -7.38
CA LEU A 163 -16.98 -2.26 -5.97
C LEU A 163 -18.27 -1.49 -5.71
N TYR A 164 -18.65 -0.57 -6.59
CA TYR A 164 -19.91 0.17 -6.48
C TYR A 164 -21.12 -0.77 -6.56
N GLU A 165 -21.10 -1.73 -7.49
CA GLU A 165 -22.13 -2.77 -7.59
C GLU A 165 -22.12 -3.68 -6.36
N LYS A 166 -20.95 -4.20 -5.97
CA LYS A 166 -20.81 -5.12 -4.82
C LYS A 166 -21.38 -4.52 -3.53
N TYR A 167 -21.16 -3.23 -3.30
CA TYR A 167 -21.60 -2.56 -2.08
C TYR A 167 -22.92 -1.81 -2.21
N GLY A 168 -23.57 -1.88 -3.37
CA GLY A 168 -24.89 -1.29 -3.62
C GLY A 168 -24.91 0.22 -3.46
N LEU A 169 -23.87 0.91 -3.94
CA LEU A 169 -23.81 2.37 -3.88
C LEU A 169 -24.84 2.99 -4.82
N THR A 170 -25.47 4.06 -4.36
CA THR A 170 -26.40 4.87 -5.15
C THR A 170 -25.65 5.81 -6.10
N ASP A 171 -26.32 6.28 -7.16
CA ASP A 171 -25.74 7.23 -8.11
C ASP A 171 -25.22 8.50 -7.41
N ASP A 172 -25.90 8.99 -6.39
CA ASP A 172 -25.48 10.16 -5.61
C ASP A 172 -24.19 9.89 -4.82
N GLU A 173 -24.06 8.69 -4.22
CA GLU A 173 -22.84 8.27 -3.53
C GLU A 173 -21.67 8.09 -4.50
N ILE A 174 -21.91 7.47 -5.65
CA ILE A 174 -20.92 7.31 -6.72
C ILE A 174 -20.44 8.68 -7.18
N ASN A 175 -21.35 9.57 -7.56
CA ASN A 175 -21.03 10.93 -8.00
C ASN A 175 -20.24 11.70 -6.94
N PHE A 176 -20.58 11.51 -5.66
CA PHE A 176 -19.83 12.10 -4.56
C PHE A 176 -18.38 11.58 -4.51
N ILE A 177 -18.17 10.26 -4.56
CA ILE A 177 -16.82 9.66 -4.56
C ILE A 177 -16.01 10.15 -5.76
N GLU A 178 -16.61 10.09 -6.95
CA GLU A 178 -16.01 10.52 -8.22
C GLU A 178 -15.57 11.98 -8.19
N SER A 179 -16.35 12.86 -7.54
CA SER A 179 -16.04 14.29 -7.38
C SER A 179 -14.93 14.57 -6.36
N ARG A 180 -14.68 13.64 -5.42
CA ARG A 180 -13.77 13.82 -4.28
C ARG A 180 -12.41 13.18 -4.47
N ILE A 181 -12.33 12.10 -5.24
CA ILE A 181 -11.13 11.29 -5.39
C ILE A 181 -10.64 11.32 -6.85
N ARG A 182 -9.43 11.82 -7.06
CA ARG A 182 -8.78 11.77 -8.38
C ARG A 182 -8.48 10.33 -8.78
N PRO A 183 -8.55 9.98 -10.07
CA PRO A 183 -7.99 8.72 -10.57
C PRO A 183 -6.52 8.54 -10.14
N MET A 184 -6.10 7.29 -9.95
CA MET A 184 -4.70 6.93 -9.76
C MET A 184 -4.25 6.13 -10.97
N GLU A 185 -3.36 6.71 -11.77
CA GLU A 185 -2.71 5.99 -12.86
C GLU A 185 -1.72 4.98 -12.29
N LEU A 186 -1.87 3.71 -12.67
CA LEU A 186 -0.94 2.66 -12.33
C LEU A 186 0.23 2.69 -13.33
N ASN A 187 1.31 3.39 -12.99
CA ASN A 187 2.54 3.29 -13.79
C ASN A 187 3.20 1.92 -13.58
N ASN A 188 3.55 1.23 -14.66
CA ASN A 188 4.21 -0.08 -14.63
C ASN A 188 5.74 -0.01 -14.43
N GLU A 189 6.24 1.03 -13.74
CA GLU A 189 7.67 1.26 -13.52
C GLU A 189 8.18 0.71 -12.18
#